data_AF-C4FIA7-F1
#
_entry.id   AF-C4FIA7-F1
#
_cell.length_a   1.000
_cell.length_b   1.000
_cell.length_c   1.000
_cell.angle_alpha   90.00
_cell.angle_beta   90.00
_cell.angle_gamma   90.00
#
_symmetry.space_group_name_H-M   'P 1'
#
loop_
_entity.id
_entity.type
_entity.pdbx_description
1 polymer ?
#
loop_
_entity_poly.entity_id
_entity_poly.type
_entity_poly.pdbx_seq_one_letter_code
_entity_poly.pdbx_strand_id
1 'polypeptide(L)' 'MEFAKEIFFIMNIIGLVAFAVTGSLKAIKEGLDLLGITVLGVMTALGGGITRDLLINTIPNALKSITDMSVHFLEFGLLL' A
#
# COMPACT_ATOMS: atom_id res chain seq x y z
N MET A 1 -16.84 -1.78 -19.86
CA MET A 1 -16.72 -1.63 -18.39
C MET A 1 -15.55 -2.43 -17.82
N GLU A 2 -15.14 -3.56 -18.42
CA GLU A 2 -13.93 -4.31 -18.04
C GLU A 2 -12.65 -3.44 -18.05
N PHE A 3 -12.43 -2.70 -19.13
CA PHE A 3 -11.20 -1.93 -19.34
C PHE A 3 -10.94 -0.87 -18.26
N ALA A 4 -11.99 -0.24 -17.73
CA ALA A 4 -11.86 0.73 -16.65
C ALA A 4 -11.44 0.08 -15.32
N LYS A 5 -11.87 -1.16 -15.06
CA LYS A 5 -11.48 -1.92 -13.87
C LYS A 5 -10.01 -2.33 -13.94
N GLU A 6 -9.55 -2.76 -15.11
CA GLU A 6 -8.13 -3.09 -15.37
C GLU A 6 -7.22 -1.88 -15.12
N ILE A 7 -7.56 -0.71 -15.69
CA ILE A 7 -6.79 0.52 -15.46
C ILE A 7 -6.77 0.89 -13.98
N PHE A 8 -7.92 0.82 -13.32
CA PHE A 8 -8.01 1.12 -11.90
C PHE A 8 -7.14 0.17 -11.06
N PHE A 9 -7.14 -1.12 -11.38
CA PHE A 9 -6.33 -2.12 -10.70
C PHE A 9 -4.83 -1.82 -10.85
N ILE A 10 -4.37 -1.55 -12.08
CA ILE A 10 -2.97 -1.19 -12.34
C ILE A 10 -2.58 0.08 -11.59
N MET A 11 -3.40 1.12 -11.65
CA MET A 11 -3.17 2.36 -10.90
C MET A 11 -3.13 2.14 -9.39
N ASN A 12 -3.99 1.26 -8.86
CA ASN A 12 -4.01 0.92 -7.45
C ASN A 12 -2.68 0.29 -7.03
N ILE A 13 -2.18 -0.68 -7.79
CA ILE A 13 -0.89 -1.34 -7.52
C ILE A 13 0.27 -0.35 -7.56
N ILE A 14 0.33 0.51 -8.58
CA ILE A 14 1.37 1.54 -8.71
C ILE A 14 1.35 2.49 -7.50
N GLY A 15 0.17 2.94 -7.09
CA GLY A 15 0.03 3.81 -5.91
C GLY A 15 0.45 3.10 -4.62
N LEU A 16 0.09 1.83 -4.46
CA LEU A 16 0.44 1.03 -3.29
C LEU A 16 1.94 0.88 -3.14
N VAL A 17 2.62 0.54 -4.24
CA VAL A 17 4.08 0.43 -4.37
C VAL A 17 4.75 1.76 -4.02
N ALA A 18 4.34 2.84 -4.66
CA ALA A 18 4.92 4.16 -4.42
C ALA A 18 4.79 4.59 -2.94
N PHE A 19 3.64 4.34 -2.31
CA PHE A 19 3.40 4.70 -0.91
C PHE A 19 4.13 3.79 0.08
N ALA A 20 4.21 2.49 -0.18
CA ALA A 20 4.95 1.53 0.63
C ALA A 20 6.45 1.87 0.66
N VAL A 21 7.05 2.16 -0.50
CA VAL A 21 8.44 2.60 -0.61
C VAL A 21 8.66 3.90 0.16
N THR A 22 7.79 4.89 -0.04
CA THR A 22 7.95 6.20 0.61
C THR A 22 7.83 6.11 2.14
N GLY A 23 6.88 5.32 2.64
CA GLY A 23 6.68 5.07 4.06
C GLY A 23 7.86 4.31 4.69
N SER A 24 8.33 3.26 4.03
CA SER A 24 9.48 2.46 4.48
C SER A 24 10.77 3.30 4.49
N LEU A 25 11.03 4.08 3.45
CA LEU A 25 12.19 4.98 3.40
C LEU A 25 12.13 6.06 4.48
N LYS A 26 10.94 6.59 4.78
CA LYS A 26 10.76 7.54 5.88
C LYS A 26 11.08 6.87 7.22
N ALA A 27 10.60 5.67 7.47
CA ALA A 27 10.91 4.93 8.69
C ALA A 27 12.41 4.66 8.87
N ILE A 28 13.09 4.26 7.79
CA ILE A 28 14.55 4.04 7.79
C ILE A 28 15.28 5.34 8.15
N LYS A 29 14.87 6.46 7.56
CA LYS A 29 15.47 7.78 7.82
C LYS A 29 15.30 8.25 9.27
N GLU A 30 14.20 7.87 9.92
CA GLU A 30 13.95 8.18 11.33
C GLU A 30 14.59 7.15 12.28
N GLY A 31 15.34 6.18 11.76
CA GLY A 31 16.05 5.18 12.58
C GLY A 31 15.13 4.17 13.27
N LEU A 32 13.93 3.93 12.71
CA LEU A 32 13.03 2.90 13.23
C LEU A 32 13.60 1.50 12.99
N ASP A 33 13.23 0.56 13.87
CA ASP A 33 13.58 -0.84 13.74
C ASP A 33 12.80 -1.53 12.61
N LEU A 34 13.13 -2.79 12.33
CA LEU A 34 12.51 -3.58 11.27
C LEU A 34 10.98 -3.56 11.36
N LEU A 35 10.44 -3.69 12.58
CA LEU A 35 9.01 -3.65 12.85
C LEU A 35 8.42 -2.28 12.55
N GLY A 36 9.06 -1.19 12.98
CA GLY A 36 8.64 0.17 12.68
C GLY A 36 8.65 0.48 11.18
N ILE A 37 9.64 -0.01 10.44
CA ILE A 37 9.69 0.14 8.98
C ILE A 37 8.53 -0.60 8.31
N THR A 38 8.29 -1.86 8.68
CA THR A 38 7.15 -2.62 8.12
C THR A 38 5.82 -1.95 8.45
N VAL A 39 5.60 -1.55 9.71
CA VAL A 39 4.33 -0.96 10.16
C VAL A 39 4.07 0.37 9.47
N LEU A 40 5.07 1.26 9.39
CA LEU A 40 4.89 2.56 8.76
C LEU A 40 4.68 2.43 7.25
N GLY A 41 5.39 1.52 6.60
CA GLY A 41 5.20 1.21 5.18
C GLY A 41 3.78 0.71 4.89
N VAL A 42 3.30 -0.29 5.66
CA VAL A 42 1.95 -0.87 5.49
C VAL A 42 0.89 0.20 5.73
N MET A 43 1.04 0.98 6.81
CA MET A 43 0.08 2.02 7.17
C MET A 43 0.01 3.12 6.10
N THR A 44 1.14 3.50 5.51
CA THR A 44 1.17 4.50 4.44
C THR A 44 0.54 3.97 3.15
N ALA A 45 0.86 2.73 2.77
CA ALA A 45 0.36 2.10 1.56
C ALA A 45 -1.16 1.84 1.61
N LEU A 46 -1.62 1.15 2.66
CA LEU A 46 -3.03 0.81 2.82
C LEU A 46 -3.87 2.03 3.22
N GLY A 47 -3.30 2.96 4.00
CA GLY A 47 -4.02 4.16 4.47
C GLY A 47 -4.58 5.00 3.32
N GLY A 48 -3.81 5.18 2.24
CA GLY A 48 -4.28 5.90 1.04
C GLY A 48 -5.43 5.19 0.34
N GLY A 49 -5.29 3.88 0.09
CA GLY A 49 -6.32 3.07 -0.57
C GLY A 49 -7.62 2.98 0.23
N ILE A 50 -7.50 2.77 1.55
CA ILE A 50 -8.65 2.75 2.47
C ILE A 50 -9.35 4.11 2.48
N THR A 51 -8.60 5.21 2.57
CA THR A 51 -9.19 6.56 2.58
C THR A 51 -9.97 6.83 1.29
N ARG A 52 -9.41 6.50 0.12
CA ARG A 52 -10.13 6.59 -1.16
C ARG A 52 -11.43 5.79 -1.10
N ASP A 53 -11.34 4.51 -0.74
CA ASP A 53 -12.47 3.59 -0.80
C ASP A 53 -13.60 3.99 0.18
N LEU A 54 -13.26 4.58 1.34
CA LEU A 54 -14.22 5.15 2.28
C LEU A 54 -14.91 6.40 1.72
N LEU A 55 -14.19 7.28 1.01
CA LEU A 55 -14.77 8.50 0.41
C LEU A 55 -15.82 8.19 -0.67
N ILE A 56 -15.66 7.09 -1.40
CA ILE A 56 -16.66 6.58 -2.37
C ILE A 56 -17.68 5.61 -1.73
N ASN A 57 -17.71 5.51 -0.40
CA ASN A 57 -18.62 4.68 0.38
C ASN A 57 -18.62 3.20 -0.07
N THR A 58 -17.43 2.68 -0.35
CA THR A 58 -17.21 1.29 -0.74
C THR A 58 -16.37 0.59 0.31
N ILE A 59 -16.64 -0.70 0.54
CA ILE A 59 -15.79 -1.52 1.40
C ILE A 59 -14.37 -1.52 0.83
N PRO A 60 -13.34 -1.13 1.62
CA PRO A 60 -11.96 -1.03 1.15
C PRO A 60 -11.44 -2.31 0.51
N ASN A 61 -10.73 -2.18 -0.61
CA ASN A 61 -10.11 -3.31 -1.30
C ASN A 61 -9.03 -3.99 -0.44
N ALA A 62 -8.36 -3.20 0.40
CA ALA A 62 -7.42 -3.70 1.40
C ALA A 62 -8.05 -4.74 2.37
N LEU A 63 -9.37 -4.70 2.59
CA LEU A 63 -10.09 -5.67 3.42
C LEU A 63 -10.70 -6.82 2.61
N LYS A 64 -10.84 -6.65 1.29
CA LYS A 64 -11.42 -7.65 0.39
C LYS A 64 -10.38 -8.60 -0.19
N SER A 65 -9.18 -8.10 -0.46
CA SER A 65 -8.16 -8.81 -1.19
C SER A 65 -6.82 -8.77 -0.47
N ILE A 66 -6.23 -9.96 -0.27
CA ILE A 66 -4.91 -10.13 0.33
C ILE A 66 -3.79 -9.59 -0.58
N THR A 67 -4.06 -9.42 -1.88
CA THR A 67 -3.09 -8.95 -2.88
C THR A 67 -2.47 -7.61 -2.49
N ASP A 68 -3.25 -6.69 -1.94
CA ASP A 68 -2.77 -5.37 -1.52
C ASP A 68 -1.76 -5.49 -0.37
N MET A 69 -2.00 -6.42 0.56
CA MET A 69 -1.08 -6.69 1.67
C MET A 69 0.20 -7.39 1.18
N SER A 70 0.09 -8.34 0.25
CA SER A 70 1.23 -9.07 -0.32
C SER A 70 2.20 -8.17 -1.08
N VAL A 71 1.69 -7.15 -1.79
CA VAL A 71 2.53 -6.20 -2.56
C VAL A 71 3.46 -5.42 -1.64
N HIS A 72 2.98 -4.98 -0.46
CA HIS A 72 3.83 -4.30 0.51
C HIS A 72 4.93 -5.22 1.04
N PHE A 73 4.60 -6.44 1.45
CA PHE A 73 5.60 -7.38 1.98
C PHE A 73 6.67 -7.75 0.95
N LEU A 74 6.29 -7.84 -0.34
CA LEU A 74 7.23 -8.05 -1.42
C LEU A 74 8.24 -6.89 -1.55
N GLU A 75 7.77 -5.64 -1.48
CA GLU A 75 8.64 -4.47 -1.58
C GLU A 75 9.49 -4.25 -0.35
N PHE A 76 8.94 -4.49 0.84
CA PHE A 76 9.71 -4.41 2.08
C PHE A 76 10.91 -5.36 2.03
N GLY A 77 10.73 -6.57 1.49
CA GLY A 77 11.83 -7.51 1.25
C GLY A 77 12.82 -7.08 0.15
N LEU A 78 12.45 -6.12 -0.71
CA LEU A 78 13.33 -5.56 -1.74
C LEU A 78 14.16 -4.36 -1.23
N LEU A 79 13.69 -3.70 -0.17
CA LEU A 79 14.33 -2.53 0.44
C LEU A 79 15.38 -2.88 1.51
N LEU A 80 15.43 -4.13 1.96
CA LEU A 80 16.40 -4.69 2.90
C LEU A 80 17.47 -5.51 2.17
#